data_AF-A0A257PUR9-F1
#
_entry.id   AF-A0A257PUR9-F1
#
_cell.length_a   1.000
_cell.length_b   1.000
_cell.length_c   1.000
_cell.angle_alpha   90.00
_cell.angle_beta   90.00
_cell.angle_gamma   90.00
#
_symmetry.space_group_name_H-M   'P 1'
#
loop_
_entity.id
_entity.type
_entity.pdbx_description
1 polymer ?
#
loop_
_entity_poly.entity_id
_entity_poly.type
_entity_poly.pdbx_seq_one_letter_code
_entity_poly.pdbx_strand_id
1 'polypeptide(L)'
;MSRQSNRLFGTRKVLLGILLGGLVIAVPVALAGWAANAANSIAVSAGDPGATPMQPENITVDPPAGLPGDPVAQPASWPADPKKLAEIKRGEFLAVAGDCQYCHSIPGGKPFAGGQPVQTPFGDLMTPNITPDKRFGIGGWTDAQFWNALHNGIAPGNSLLVFPKYLYPLMPWQNYSKLSYPDVMAIKAYLDSLPPVAERDRPSQMHFPFTIRAGLLAWRWLFFRQHPTHYDPSWTPQEKDGYFLVEALAHCSECHTPRNLLMATEPSRFLSGGHILAQSWYAPDITHNPGTGIGGWSPGELFNFLYRDGDTKTGAPYGPMKDVVDDSLSRLPASAVQDIVAYLQVATPNLRAQIPPANGVHPEGNGKALYADNCARCHGADGKGVSANFPNLAGNESVWDGPPQDLISMILGGFQPWHSGGSAMPQFEQFLNNNQIADIANYVRTSWGNSGLADTTPRDVERERRMVSDWVALDTGTTQASLKDASGTAHFDDIHGQLELFGDRENCMLHGHFTDHTPGAKVKSVYLSGSCADNGAGFVGEITVDGKSYPAPFNVHDVVTGTHLTDLVLFGRMPGTNQQFDARIALAVPHY
;
A
#
# COMPACT_ATOMS: atom_id res chain seq x y z
N MET A 1 -16.83 29.22 60.68
CA MET A 1 -16.52 28.39 59.49
C MET A 1 -15.07 28.63 59.07
N SER A 2 -14.14 28.11 59.88
CA SER A 2 -12.70 28.15 59.67
C SER A 2 -12.20 26.78 60.13
N ARG A 3 -11.38 26.11 59.31
CA ARG A 3 -10.99 24.68 59.32
C ARG A 3 -11.76 23.76 58.36
N GLN A 4 -11.69 24.04 57.05
CA GLN A 4 -11.82 22.94 56.06
C GLN A 4 -11.13 23.17 54.69
N SER A 5 -10.32 24.22 54.52
CA SER A 5 -9.66 24.52 53.22
C SER A 5 -8.17 24.16 53.12
N ASN A 6 -7.50 23.74 54.20
CA ASN A 6 -6.03 23.54 54.19
C ASN A 6 -5.53 22.09 54.01
N ARG A 7 -6.39 21.12 53.68
CA ARG A 7 -5.95 19.72 53.45
C ARG A 7 -5.82 19.30 51.97
N LEU A 8 -6.18 20.15 51.01
CA LEU A 8 -6.13 19.82 49.58
C LEU A 8 -4.89 20.36 48.84
N PHE A 9 -4.06 21.21 49.45
CA PHE A 9 -2.87 21.78 48.82
C PHE A 9 -1.54 21.08 49.15
N GLY A 10 -1.51 20.20 50.16
CA GLY A 10 -0.29 19.46 50.55
C GLY A 10 -0.02 18.19 49.74
N THR A 11 -1.06 17.50 49.28
CA THR A 11 -0.95 16.21 48.58
C THR A 11 -0.56 16.34 47.10
N ARG A 12 -0.84 17.48 46.46
CA ARG A 12 -0.44 17.72 45.06
C ARG A 12 1.05 18.00 44.87
N LYS A 13 1.75 18.57 45.87
CA LYS A 13 3.20 18.84 45.77
C LYS A 13 4.07 17.60 46.01
N VAL A 14 3.59 16.64 46.81
CA VAL A 14 4.33 15.39 47.08
C VAL A 14 4.23 14.41 45.91
N LEU A 15 3.09 14.31 45.23
CA LEU A 15 2.97 13.48 44.02
C LEU A 15 3.78 14.00 42.82
N LEU A 16 3.89 15.33 42.66
CA LEU A 16 4.68 15.92 41.57
C LEU A 16 6.19 15.73 41.78
N GLY A 17 6.66 15.73 43.04
CA GLY A 17 8.05 15.46 43.39
C GLY A 17 8.49 14.00 43.19
N ILE A 18 7.57 13.04 43.37
CA ILE A 18 7.85 11.61 43.16
C ILE A 18 7.85 11.25 41.66
N LEU A 19 6.97 11.88 40.85
CA LEU A 19 6.94 11.69 39.40
C LEU A 19 8.14 12.34 38.68
N LEU A 20 8.62 13.49 39.16
CA LEU A 20 9.82 14.14 38.61
C LEU A 20 11.12 13.51 39.12
N GLY A 21 11.17 13.04 40.37
CA GLY A 21 12.35 12.38 40.94
C GLY A 21 12.64 10.99 40.37
N GLY A 22 11.59 10.22 40.03
CA GLY A 22 11.73 8.91 39.39
C GLY A 22 12.26 8.98 37.96
N LEU A 23 11.98 10.09 37.25
CA LEU A 23 12.43 10.29 35.87
C LEU A 23 13.94 10.59 35.76
N VAL A 24 14.54 11.21 36.79
CA VAL A 24 15.95 11.66 36.74
C VAL A 24 16.95 10.52 37.04
N ILE A 25 16.52 9.47 37.75
CA ILE A 25 17.39 8.34 38.13
C ILE A 25 17.17 7.10 37.23
N ALA A 26 16.00 6.95 36.61
CA ALA A 26 15.73 5.84 35.69
C ALA A 26 16.36 6.02 34.30
N VAL A 27 16.53 7.25 33.83
CA VAL A 27 17.07 7.54 32.48
C VAL A 27 18.56 7.17 32.34
N PRO A 28 19.47 7.43 33.31
CA PRO A 28 20.88 7.04 33.17
C PRO A 28 21.12 5.52 33.23
N VAL A 29 20.34 4.80 34.05
CA VAL A 29 20.47 3.34 34.20
C VAL A 29 19.90 2.62 32.97
N ALA A 30 18.82 3.14 32.38
CA ALA A 30 18.28 2.66 31.12
C ALA A 30 19.25 2.91 29.94
N LEU A 31 19.94 4.05 29.91
CA LEU A 31 20.93 4.37 28.86
C LEU A 31 22.19 3.50 28.93
N ALA A 32 22.67 3.16 30.13
CA ALA A 32 23.82 2.26 30.31
C ALA A 32 23.47 0.79 29.94
N GLY A 33 22.26 0.33 30.26
CA GLY A 33 21.76 -0.97 29.80
C GLY A 33 21.51 -1.02 28.29
N TRP A 34 21.13 0.11 27.68
CA TRP A 34 20.86 0.23 26.24
C TRP A 34 22.14 0.19 25.40
N ALA A 35 23.23 0.84 25.84
CA ALA A 35 24.53 0.75 25.18
C ALA A 35 25.12 -0.67 25.22
N ALA A 36 24.91 -1.39 26.32
CA ALA A 36 25.34 -2.78 26.46
C ALA A 36 24.51 -3.75 25.59
N ASN A 37 23.20 -3.54 25.45
CA ASN A 37 22.35 -4.34 24.56
C ASN A 37 22.57 -4.04 23.08
N ALA A 38 22.81 -2.78 22.71
CA ALA A 38 23.13 -2.40 21.32
C ALA A 38 24.49 -2.97 20.86
N ALA A 39 25.45 -3.10 21.78
CA ALA A 39 26.73 -3.76 21.51
C ALA A 39 26.60 -5.30 21.46
N ASN A 40 25.74 -5.91 22.28
CA ASN A 40 25.49 -7.35 22.25
C ASN A 40 24.59 -7.82 21.09
N SER A 41 23.78 -6.94 20.48
CA SER A 41 23.03 -7.24 19.24
C SER A 41 23.91 -7.35 17.99
N ILE A 42 25.23 -7.14 18.11
CA ILE A 42 26.22 -7.41 17.06
C ILE A 42 26.74 -8.86 17.12
N ALA A 43 26.34 -9.63 18.14
CA ALA A 43 26.49 -11.09 18.09
C ALA A 43 25.53 -11.63 17.04
N VAL A 44 26.04 -11.77 15.82
CA VAL A 44 25.40 -12.39 14.66
C VAL A 44 24.72 -13.68 15.09
N SER A 45 23.41 -13.62 15.31
CA SER A 45 22.57 -14.81 15.35
C SER A 45 22.55 -15.32 13.91
N ALA A 46 23.48 -16.23 13.62
CA ALA A 46 23.44 -17.01 12.39
C ALA A 46 22.04 -17.62 12.30
N GLY A 47 21.28 -17.22 11.29
CA GLY A 47 20.05 -17.90 10.90
C GLY A 47 20.35 -19.40 10.74
N ASP A 48 19.33 -20.21 11.01
CA ASP A 48 19.40 -21.67 11.00
C ASP A 48 20.24 -22.20 9.81
N PRO A 49 21.33 -22.95 10.04
CA PRO A 49 22.16 -23.52 8.97
C PRO A 49 21.44 -24.57 8.11
N GLY A 50 20.19 -24.93 8.44
CA GLY A 50 19.38 -25.91 7.73
C GLY A 50 18.55 -25.39 6.54
N ALA A 51 18.39 -24.08 6.36
CA ALA A 51 17.74 -23.53 5.17
C ALA A 51 18.75 -23.56 4.01
N THR A 52 18.56 -24.48 3.07
CA THR A 52 19.43 -24.55 1.90
C THR A 52 19.04 -23.38 1.00
N PRO A 53 19.90 -22.38 0.76
CA PRO A 53 19.54 -21.24 -0.06
C PRO A 53 19.14 -21.71 -1.47
N MET A 54 17.97 -21.28 -1.95
CA MET A 54 17.53 -21.53 -3.35
C MET A 54 18.68 -21.18 -4.31
N GLN A 55 19.06 -22.12 -5.18
CA GLN A 55 20.30 -22.01 -5.97
C GLN A 55 20.18 -20.86 -7.00
N PRO A 56 21.15 -19.92 -7.06
CA PRO A 56 21.04 -18.66 -7.82
C PRO A 56 20.97 -18.79 -9.35
N GLU A 57 21.28 -19.96 -9.89
CA GLU A 57 21.66 -20.14 -11.30
C GLU A 57 20.49 -20.29 -12.29
N ASN A 58 19.25 -20.34 -11.78
CA ASN A 58 18.01 -20.38 -12.60
C ASN A 58 16.97 -19.32 -12.19
N ILE A 59 17.40 -18.23 -11.53
CA ILE A 59 16.47 -17.17 -11.16
C ILE A 59 16.28 -16.24 -12.37
N THR A 60 15.14 -16.39 -13.04
CA THR A 60 14.58 -15.41 -13.97
C THR A 60 13.33 -14.82 -13.35
N VAL A 61 13.25 -13.50 -13.26
CA VAL A 61 12.15 -12.77 -12.62
C VAL A 61 11.19 -12.12 -13.63
N ASP A 62 11.01 -12.76 -14.79
CA ASP A 62 10.14 -12.25 -15.85
C ASP A 62 8.73 -12.83 -15.69
N PRO A 63 7.67 -12.01 -15.78
CA PRO A 63 6.31 -12.53 -15.73
C PRO A 63 6.03 -13.41 -16.97
N PRO A 64 5.17 -14.44 -16.84
CA PRO A 64 4.60 -15.15 -17.98
C PRO A 64 4.08 -14.19 -19.05
N ALA A 65 4.30 -14.54 -20.33
CA ALA A 65 3.86 -13.71 -21.44
C ALA A 65 2.34 -13.42 -21.36
N GLY A 66 1.97 -12.14 -21.38
CA GLY A 66 0.58 -11.69 -21.40
C GLY A 66 0.02 -11.19 -20.06
N LEU A 67 0.80 -11.25 -18.97
CA LEU A 67 0.44 -10.64 -17.69
C LEU A 67 0.90 -9.16 -17.64
N PRO A 68 0.12 -8.26 -17.01
CA PRO A 68 0.49 -6.86 -16.83
C PRO A 68 1.58 -6.68 -15.76
N GLY A 69 2.14 -5.48 -15.67
CA GLY A 69 3.08 -5.08 -14.62
C GLY A 69 4.34 -4.37 -15.14
N ASP A 70 4.97 -3.56 -14.28
CA ASP A 70 6.15 -2.77 -14.66
C ASP A 70 7.38 -3.66 -14.90
N PRO A 71 8.29 -3.35 -15.84
CA PRO A 71 9.52 -4.12 -16.00
C PRO A 71 10.35 -4.13 -14.70
N VAL A 72 10.92 -5.28 -14.34
CA VAL A 72 11.84 -5.39 -13.20
C VAL A 72 13.08 -4.55 -13.48
N ALA A 73 13.45 -3.67 -12.54
CA ALA A 73 14.59 -2.78 -12.73
C ALA A 73 15.89 -3.55 -12.96
N GLN A 74 16.64 -3.17 -13.98
CA GLN A 74 17.87 -3.86 -14.32
C GLN A 74 19.11 -3.15 -13.73
N PRO A 75 20.12 -3.90 -13.26
CA PRO A 75 21.40 -3.33 -12.89
C PRO A 75 22.00 -2.44 -13.99
N ALA A 76 22.67 -1.36 -13.61
CA ALA A 76 23.35 -0.47 -14.56
C ALA A 76 24.45 -1.20 -15.36
N SER A 77 25.05 -2.22 -14.75
CA SER A 77 25.95 -3.16 -15.43
C SER A 77 26.03 -4.47 -14.66
N TRP A 78 26.00 -5.60 -15.36
CA TRP A 78 26.21 -6.92 -14.76
C TRP A 78 27.70 -7.18 -14.53
N PRO A 79 28.11 -7.63 -13.32
CA PRO A 79 29.51 -7.92 -13.03
C PRO A 79 29.98 -9.20 -13.75
N ALA A 80 31.25 -9.20 -14.18
CA ALA A 80 31.87 -10.38 -14.79
C ALA A 80 32.28 -11.45 -13.76
N ASP A 81 32.45 -11.09 -12.49
CA ASP A 81 32.74 -12.04 -11.41
C ASP A 81 31.49 -12.91 -11.14
N PRO A 82 31.58 -14.24 -11.35
CA PRO A 82 30.45 -15.15 -11.15
C PRO A 82 29.85 -15.11 -9.75
N LYS A 83 30.66 -14.87 -8.71
CA LYS A 83 30.16 -14.82 -7.33
C LYS A 83 29.29 -13.58 -7.10
N LYS A 84 29.79 -12.42 -7.53
CA LYS A 84 29.05 -11.16 -7.42
C LYS A 84 27.80 -11.16 -8.31
N LEU A 85 27.88 -11.79 -9.48
CA LEU A 85 26.71 -11.99 -10.35
C LEU A 85 25.63 -12.82 -9.65
N ALA A 86 26.01 -13.94 -9.03
CA ALA A 86 25.07 -14.80 -8.29
C ALA A 86 24.46 -14.08 -7.09
N GLU A 87 25.24 -13.26 -6.38
CA GLU A 87 24.74 -12.43 -5.26
C GLU A 87 23.71 -11.39 -5.73
N ILE A 88 23.99 -10.65 -6.81
CA ILE A 88 23.05 -9.66 -7.37
C ILE A 88 21.77 -10.35 -7.86
N LYS A 89 21.87 -11.48 -8.57
CA LYS A 89 20.69 -12.25 -9.02
C LYS A 89 19.86 -12.77 -7.86
N ARG A 90 20.50 -13.20 -6.77
CA ARG A 90 19.81 -13.56 -5.54
C ARG A 90 19.12 -12.33 -4.93
N GLY A 91 19.77 -11.17 -4.94
CA GLY A 91 19.19 -9.92 -4.47
C GLY A 91 17.97 -9.47 -5.28
N GLU A 92 18.04 -9.59 -6.61
CA GLU A 92 16.94 -9.31 -7.53
C GLU A 92 15.73 -10.19 -7.20
N PHE A 93 15.91 -11.50 -7.08
CA PHE A 93 14.87 -12.43 -6.63
C PHE A 93 14.21 -12.02 -5.32
N LEU A 94 15.02 -11.74 -4.30
CA LEU A 94 14.53 -11.39 -2.97
C LEU A 94 13.82 -10.04 -2.97
N ALA A 95 14.27 -9.07 -3.78
CA ALA A 95 13.64 -7.77 -3.91
C ALA A 95 12.29 -7.83 -4.65
N VAL A 96 12.18 -8.71 -5.65
CA VAL A 96 10.92 -9.00 -6.36
C VAL A 96 9.96 -9.74 -5.42
N ALA A 97 10.40 -10.83 -4.79
CA ALA A 97 9.58 -11.58 -3.82
C ALA A 97 9.15 -10.73 -2.62
N GLY A 98 9.93 -9.69 -2.29
CA GLY A 98 9.67 -8.72 -1.24
C GLY A 98 8.83 -7.50 -1.64
N ASP A 99 8.31 -7.44 -2.87
CA ASP A 99 7.53 -6.30 -3.39
C ASP A 99 8.25 -4.94 -3.25
N CYS A 100 9.59 -4.95 -3.27
CA CYS A 100 10.37 -3.74 -3.00
C CYS A 100 10.13 -2.68 -4.09
N GLN A 101 10.05 -3.09 -5.36
CA GLN A 101 9.85 -2.16 -6.48
C GLN A 101 8.44 -1.55 -6.45
N TYR A 102 7.41 -2.35 -6.18
CA TYR A 102 6.02 -1.89 -6.10
C TYR A 102 5.87 -0.78 -5.06
N CYS A 103 6.41 -0.98 -3.85
CA CYS A 103 6.32 0.04 -2.81
C CYS A 103 7.23 1.24 -3.07
N HIS A 104 8.43 1.05 -3.64
CA HIS A 104 9.41 2.11 -3.80
C HIS A 104 9.42 2.74 -5.20
N SER A 105 8.33 2.62 -5.97
CA SER A 105 8.18 3.27 -7.28
C SER A 105 6.79 3.88 -7.38
N ILE A 106 6.63 4.83 -8.30
CA ILE A 106 5.31 5.34 -8.70
C ILE A 106 5.07 5.00 -10.16
N PRO A 107 3.81 4.80 -10.60
CA PRO A 107 3.49 4.58 -12.01
C PRO A 107 4.10 5.67 -12.91
N GLY A 108 4.80 5.26 -13.97
CA GLY A 108 5.51 6.17 -14.89
C GLY A 108 6.76 6.84 -14.32
N GLY A 109 7.09 6.60 -13.04
CA GLY A 109 8.29 7.08 -12.37
C GLY A 109 9.52 6.23 -12.67
N LYS A 110 10.65 6.62 -12.09
CA LYS A 110 11.86 5.78 -12.14
C LYS A 110 11.76 4.68 -11.07
N PRO A 111 12.11 3.42 -11.38
CA PRO A 111 12.08 2.35 -10.40
C PRO A 111 12.89 2.68 -9.15
N PHE A 112 12.38 2.30 -7.98
CA PHE A 112 13.01 2.46 -6.67
C PHE A 112 13.25 3.91 -6.20
N ALA A 113 12.77 4.92 -6.94
CA ALA A 113 12.94 6.33 -6.61
C ALA A 113 12.02 6.84 -5.48
N GLY A 114 11.13 5.99 -4.97
CA GLY A 114 10.18 6.31 -3.90
C GLY A 114 9.02 7.19 -4.38
N GLY A 115 8.27 7.71 -3.41
CA GLY A 115 7.19 8.65 -3.64
C GLY A 115 5.80 8.02 -3.74
N GLN A 116 5.67 6.70 -3.55
CA GLN A 116 4.39 6.03 -3.44
C GLN A 116 3.72 6.41 -2.12
N PRO A 117 2.50 6.97 -2.14
CA PRO A 117 1.73 7.16 -0.93
C PRO A 117 1.18 5.82 -0.46
N VAL A 118 1.39 5.51 0.81
CA VAL A 118 0.74 4.38 1.47
C VAL A 118 -0.20 4.92 2.53
N GLN A 119 -1.49 4.75 2.27
CA GLN A 119 -2.54 5.25 3.13
C GLN A 119 -2.59 4.47 4.44
N THR A 120 -2.77 5.18 5.54
CA THR A 120 -3.01 4.58 6.85
C THR A 120 -4.13 5.32 7.57
N PRO A 121 -4.77 4.73 8.59
CA PRO A 121 -5.75 5.45 9.41
C PRO A 121 -5.19 6.68 10.13
N PHE A 122 -3.87 6.88 10.06
CA PHE A 122 -3.14 7.95 10.75
C PHE A 122 -2.52 8.97 9.79
N GLY A 123 -2.90 8.95 8.51
CA GLY A 123 -2.34 9.77 7.44
C GLY A 123 -1.42 8.99 6.51
N ASP A 124 -0.79 9.70 5.56
CA ASP A 124 -0.08 9.05 4.47
C ASP A 124 1.42 8.92 4.73
N LEU A 125 1.91 7.70 4.52
CA LEU A 125 3.33 7.39 4.54
C LEU A 125 3.88 7.35 3.12
N MET A 126 4.72 8.33 2.78
CA MET A 126 5.47 8.31 1.53
C MET A 126 6.65 7.35 1.60
N THR A 127 6.78 6.46 0.62
CA THR A 127 7.93 5.56 0.51
C THR A 127 9.20 6.32 0.08
N PRO A 128 10.37 6.01 0.64
CA PRO A 128 11.62 6.70 0.33
C PRO A 128 12.27 6.16 -0.96
N ASN A 129 13.18 6.95 -1.52
CA ASN A 129 14.11 6.53 -2.56
C ASN A 129 15.12 5.52 -1.99
N ILE A 130 15.19 4.33 -2.57
CA ILE A 130 16.13 3.26 -2.18
C ILE A 130 17.13 2.90 -3.29
N THR A 131 17.31 3.79 -4.27
CA THR A 131 18.38 3.69 -5.27
C THR A 131 19.76 3.98 -4.64
N PRO A 132 20.88 3.68 -5.34
CA PRO A 132 22.22 3.95 -4.81
C PRO A 132 22.64 5.42 -4.92
N ASP A 133 21.69 6.34 -5.13
CA ASP A 133 21.99 7.76 -5.02
C ASP A 133 22.52 8.09 -3.61
N LYS A 134 23.63 8.83 -3.54
CA LYS A 134 24.33 9.12 -2.28
C LYS A 134 23.68 10.22 -1.45
N ARG A 135 22.83 11.04 -2.07
CA ARG A 135 22.24 12.23 -1.43
C ARG A 135 20.80 11.99 -1.00
N PHE A 136 20.02 11.34 -1.85
CA PHE A 136 18.60 11.12 -1.66
C PHE A 136 18.23 9.65 -1.51
N GLY A 137 19.06 8.73 -2.03
CA GLY A 137 18.89 7.29 -1.88
C GLY A 137 19.67 6.69 -0.70
N ILE A 138 19.93 5.39 -0.78
CA ILE A 138 20.64 4.61 0.24
C ILE A 138 22.13 4.40 -0.08
N GLY A 139 22.67 5.03 -1.13
CA GLY A 139 24.05 4.81 -1.59
C GLY A 139 25.15 5.20 -0.59
N GLY A 140 24.80 5.93 0.47
CA GLY A 140 25.70 6.25 1.58
C GLY A 140 25.58 5.31 2.80
N TRP A 141 24.66 4.34 2.78
CA TRP A 141 24.40 3.46 3.92
C TRP A 141 25.46 2.36 4.00
N THR A 142 25.96 2.12 5.22
CA THR A 142 26.81 0.97 5.50
C THR A 142 25.99 -0.32 5.56
N ASP A 143 26.64 -1.47 5.42
CA ASP A 143 26.00 -2.79 5.55
C ASP A 143 25.29 -2.95 6.90
N ALA A 144 25.91 -2.46 7.98
CA ALA A 144 25.31 -2.48 9.32
C ALA A 144 24.08 -1.57 9.43
N GLN A 145 24.06 -0.45 8.71
CA GLN A 145 22.90 0.45 8.66
C GLN A 145 21.74 -0.18 7.87
N PHE A 146 22.04 -0.77 6.72
CA PHE A 146 21.05 -1.48 5.91
C PHE A 146 20.48 -2.69 6.65
N TRP A 147 21.34 -3.50 7.27
CA TRP A 147 20.94 -4.60 8.16
C TRP A 147 20.00 -4.12 9.26
N ASN A 148 20.34 -3.04 9.97
CA ASN A 148 19.48 -2.52 11.04
C ASN A 148 18.13 -1.99 10.56
N ALA A 149 18.06 -1.43 9.35
CA ALA A 149 16.80 -1.01 8.78
C ALA A 149 15.86 -2.20 8.55
N LEU A 150 16.36 -3.26 7.92
CA LEU A 150 15.57 -4.46 7.62
C LEU A 150 15.29 -5.32 8.87
N HIS A 151 16.27 -5.52 9.75
CA HIS A 151 16.09 -6.42 10.90
C HIS A 151 15.48 -5.78 12.14
N ASN A 152 15.75 -4.48 12.33
CA ASN A 152 15.41 -3.80 13.57
C ASN A 152 14.45 -2.62 13.38
N GLY A 153 14.10 -2.29 12.13
CA GLY A 153 13.28 -1.12 11.83
C GLY A 153 13.98 0.18 12.22
N ILE A 154 15.32 0.22 12.12
CA ILE A 154 16.13 1.38 12.53
C ILE A 154 16.91 1.89 11.32
N ALA A 155 16.51 3.05 10.81
CA ALA A 155 17.20 3.72 9.72
C ALA A 155 18.28 4.68 10.23
N PRO A 156 19.30 5.00 9.41
CA PRO A 156 20.24 6.07 9.69
C PRO A 156 19.56 7.42 9.93
N GLY A 157 20.21 8.22 10.78
CA GLY A 157 19.75 9.55 11.14
C GLY A 157 18.92 9.58 12.41
N ASN A 158 18.28 10.73 12.61
CA ASN A 158 17.75 11.14 13.91
C ASN A 158 16.26 11.44 13.80
N SER A 159 15.50 11.15 14.85
CA SER A 159 14.12 11.66 15.00
C SER A 159 14.11 12.74 16.07
N LEU A 160 13.16 13.69 15.96
CA LEU A 160 13.10 14.92 16.76
C LEU A 160 13.15 14.68 18.29
N LEU A 161 12.63 13.54 18.77
CA LEU A 161 12.51 13.22 20.20
C LEU A 161 13.14 11.88 20.62
N VAL A 162 13.56 11.04 19.67
CA VAL A 162 14.15 9.72 19.96
C VAL A 162 15.27 9.42 18.97
N PHE A 163 16.37 8.92 19.49
CA PHE A 163 17.50 8.41 18.73
C PHE A 163 17.59 6.91 19.04
N PRO A 164 17.53 6.04 18.03
CA PRO A 164 17.66 6.28 16.59
C PRO A 164 16.32 6.53 15.86
N LYS A 165 16.38 6.81 14.54
CA LYS A 165 15.20 6.96 13.67
C LYS A 165 14.50 5.60 13.44
N TYR A 166 13.47 5.32 14.24
CA TYR A 166 12.60 4.16 14.03
C TYR A 166 11.75 4.31 12.77
N LEU A 167 11.63 3.22 12.00
CA LEU A 167 10.75 3.06 10.86
C LEU A 167 9.35 2.69 11.34
N TYR A 168 8.32 3.20 10.67
CA TYR A 168 6.96 2.73 10.89
C TYR A 168 6.88 1.26 10.44
N PRO A 169 6.14 0.39 11.16
CA PRO A 169 5.97 -1.02 10.82
C PRO A 169 5.08 -1.24 9.59
N LEU A 170 4.94 -0.22 8.72
CA LEU A 170 4.43 -0.35 7.37
C LEU A 170 5.51 -0.91 6.43
N MET A 171 6.76 -0.50 6.62
CA MET A 171 7.88 -1.25 6.05
C MET A 171 7.96 -2.55 6.84
N PRO A 172 7.86 -3.74 6.21
CA PRO A 172 7.66 -5.01 6.91
C PRO A 172 8.95 -5.55 7.55
N TRP A 173 9.69 -4.71 8.28
CA TRP A 173 10.91 -5.07 8.99
C TRP A 173 10.69 -6.15 10.05
N GLN A 174 9.45 -6.33 10.54
CA GLN A 174 9.13 -7.43 11.45
C GLN A 174 9.28 -8.79 10.75
N ASN A 175 8.92 -8.85 9.48
CA ASN A 175 9.08 -10.02 8.64
C ASN A 175 10.51 -10.16 8.13
N TYR A 176 11.09 -9.08 7.59
CA TYR A 176 12.48 -9.07 7.12
C TYR A 176 13.51 -9.40 8.19
N SER A 177 13.16 -9.24 9.49
CA SER A 177 14.00 -9.70 10.60
C SER A 177 14.28 -11.21 10.63
N LYS A 178 13.59 -11.98 9.78
CA LYS A 178 13.79 -13.42 9.56
C LYS A 178 14.80 -13.72 8.45
N LEU A 179 15.21 -12.73 7.66
CA LEU A 179 16.17 -12.92 6.58
C LEU A 179 17.57 -13.22 7.13
N SER A 180 18.33 -14.05 6.43
CA SER A 180 19.73 -14.26 6.81
C SER A 180 20.59 -13.04 6.46
N TYR A 181 21.75 -12.88 7.10
CA TYR A 181 22.70 -11.83 6.71
C TYR A 181 23.11 -11.90 5.23
N PRO A 182 23.44 -13.08 4.67
CA PRO A 182 23.67 -13.21 3.24
C PRO A 182 22.50 -12.72 2.37
N ASP A 183 21.25 -12.97 2.76
CA ASP A 183 20.08 -12.52 1.98
C ASP A 183 19.93 -11.01 2.01
N VAL A 184 20.08 -10.40 3.18
CA VAL A 184 20.03 -8.94 3.32
C VAL A 184 21.15 -8.27 2.52
N MET A 185 22.36 -8.86 2.52
CA MET A 185 23.47 -8.34 1.71
C MET A 185 23.25 -8.56 0.21
N ALA A 186 22.62 -9.66 -0.20
CA ALA A 186 22.24 -9.89 -1.59
C ALA A 186 21.23 -8.81 -2.06
N ILE A 187 20.18 -8.53 -1.28
CA ILE A 187 19.23 -7.43 -1.58
C ILE A 187 19.98 -6.10 -1.71
N LYS A 188 20.89 -5.80 -0.76
CA LYS A 188 21.69 -4.58 -0.83
C LYS A 188 22.56 -4.53 -2.09
N ALA A 189 23.21 -5.63 -2.45
CA ALA A 189 24.06 -5.72 -3.63
C ALA A 189 23.26 -5.48 -4.93
N TYR A 190 22.03 -5.98 -5.01
CA TYR A 190 21.12 -5.68 -6.11
C TYR A 190 20.75 -4.20 -6.15
N LEU A 191 20.28 -3.61 -5.05
CA LEU A 191 19.95 -2.18 -5.00
C LEU A 191 21.16 -1.29 -5.31
N ASP A 192 22.35 -1.63 -4.80
CA ASP A 192 23.60 -0.92 -5.08
C ASP A 192 24.01 -0.99 -6.57
N SER A 193 23.52 -1.98 -7.30
CA SER A 193 23.83 -2.19 -8.72
C SER A 193 22.90 -1.41 -9.67
N LEU A 194 21.78 -0.88 -9.17
CA LEU A 194 20.80 -0.14 -9.97
C LEU A 194 21.32 1.25 -10.38
N PRO A 195 20.74 1.87 -11.43
CA PRO A 195 21.01 3.27 -11.74
C PRO A 195 20.62 4.20 -10.58
N PRO A 196 21.49 5.15 -10.16
CA PRO A 196 21.15 6.10 -9.11
C PRO A 196 20.10 7.10 -9.61
N VAL A 197 19.11 7.39 -8.77
CA VAL A 197 18.08 8.40 -9.07
C VAL A 197 18.19 9.54 -8.07
N ALA A 198 18.56 10.72 -8.55
CA ALA A 198 18.72 11.92 -7.72
C ALA A 198 17.38 12.63 -7.45
N GLU A 199 16.39 11.88 -6.95
CA GLU A 199 15.06 12.40 -6.61
C GLU A 199 14.87 12.42 -5.10
N ARG A 200 14.40 13.56 -4.58
CA ARG A 200 14.21 13.79 -3.16
C ARG A 200 12.95 13.10 -2.67
N ASP A 201 13.06 12.41 -1.53
CA ASP A 201 11.92 11.87 -0.80
C ASP A 201 10.84 12.93 -0.55
N ARG A 202 9.58 12.51 -0.74
CA ARG A 202 8.41 13.27 -0.33
C ARG A 202 8.21 13.08 1.18
N PRO A 203 7.92 14.15 1.95
CA PRO A 203 7.66 13.99 3.38
C PRO A 203 6.34 13.25 3.61
N SER A 204 6.33 12.32 4.58
CA SER A 204 5.09 11.68 5.04
C SER A 204 4.15 12.69 5.70
N GLN A 205 2.84 12.55 5.45
CA GLN A 205 1.77 13.42 5.94
C GLN A 205 1.00 12.73 7.07
N MET A 206 1.70 12.33 8.12
CA MET A 206 1.06 11.69 9.28
C MET A 206 0.31 12.73 10.11
N HIS A 207 -0.86 12.36 10.63
CA HIS A 207 -1.62 13.16 11.57
C HIS A 207 -0.92 13.17 12.93
N PHE A 208 -0.97 14.31 13.62
CA PHE A 208 -0.57 14.37 15.02
C PHE A 208 -1.49 13.45 15.87
N PRO A 209 -0.95 12.67 16.84
CA PRO A 209 0.44 12.66 17.33
C PRO A 209 1.37 11.65 16.64
N PHE A 210 0.93 10.97 15.59
CA PHE A 210 1.69 9.91 14.91
C PHE A 210 2.94 10.42 14.16
N THR A 211 3.06 11.74 13.97
CA THR A 211 4.31 12.40 13.55
C THR A 211 5.46 12.23 14.56
N ILE A 212 5.15 11.97 15.83
CA ILE A 212 6.13 11.78 16.89
C ILE A 212 6.54 10.31 16.95
N ARG A 213 7.69 9.99 16.35
CA ARG A 213 8.23 8.61 16.30
C ARG A 213 8.61 8.00 17.66
N ALA A 214 8.55 8.77 18.76
CA ALA A 214 8.80 8.23 20.09
C ALA A 214 7.82 7.11 20.47
N GLY A 215 6.57 7.20 20.01
CA GLY A 215 5.58 6.15 20.22
C GLY A 215 5.98 4.80 19.60
N LEU A 216 6.77 4.81 18.52
CA LEU A 216 7.25 3.59 17.88
C LEU A 216 8.20 2.79 18.78
N LEU A 217 8.94 3.44 19.69
CA LEU A 217 9.77 2.73 20.66
C LEU A 217 8.91 1.90 21.62
N ALA A 218 7.85 2.51 22.16
CA ALA A 218 6.92 1.81 23.04
C ALA A 218 6.16 0.70 22.29
N TRP A 219 5.70 0.98 21.08
CA TRP A 219 5.04 0.01 20.22
C TRP A 219 5.94 -1.19 19.93
N ARG A 220 7.19 -0.94 19.53
CA ARG A 220 8.20 -1.98 19.29
C ARG A 220 8.43 -2.83 20.54
N TRP A 221 8.56 -2.22 21.72
CA TRP A 221 8.76 -2.95 22.97
C TRP A 221 7.60 -3.89 23.30
N LEU A 222 6.36 -3.51 22.95
CA LEU A 222 5.17 -4.32 23.19
C LEU A 222 5.00 -5.45 22.17
N PHE A 223 5.25 -5.16 20.89
CA PHE A 223 4.77 -6.01 19.79
C PHE A 223 5.86 -6.64 18.94
N PHE A 224 7.11 -6.20 19.06
CA PHE A 224 8.21 -6.82 18.33
C PHE A 224 9.07 -7.67 19.25
N ARG A 225 9.31 -8.90 18.81
CA ARG A 225 10.42 -9.72 19.27
C ARG A 225 11.18 -10.20 18.05
N GLN A 226 12.51 -10.22 18.15
CA GLN A 226 13.33 -10.87 17.12
C GLN A 226 12.99 -12.35 17.15
N HIS A 227 12.34 -12.84 16.11
CA HIS A 227 11.98 -14.24 16.00
C HIS A 227 12.85 -14.88 14.92
N PRO A 228 13.71 -15.85 15.27
CA PRO A 228 14.23 -16.76 14.25
C PRO A 228 13.04 -17.50 13.60
N THR A 229 13.19 -17.90 12.35
CA THR A 229 12.24 -18.80 11.69
C THR A 229 12.17 -20.10 12.49
N HIS A 230 11.02 -20.34 13.13
CA HIS A 230 10.74 -21.61 13.79
C HIS A 230 10.05 -22.53 12.78
N TYR A 231 10.82 -23.44 12.19
CA TYR A 231 10.28 -24.45 11.30
C TYR A 231 9.71 -25.62 12.09
N ASP A 232 8.57 -26.14 11.66
CA ASP A 232 8.11 -27.43 12.16
C ASP A 232 9.10 -28.52 11.68
N PRO A 233 9.63 -29.36 12.59
CA PRO A 233 10.55 -30.44 12.21
C PRO A 233 9.94 -31.45 11.23
N SER A 234 8.61 -31.58 11.20
CA SER A 234 7.89 -32.46 10.28
C SER A 234 7.79 -31.93 8.86
N TRP A 235 8.04 -30.62 8.66
CA TRP A 235 7.98 -30.03 7.33
C TRP A 235 9.10 -30.54 6.42
N THR A 236 8.72 -30.81 5.18
CA THR A 236 9.64 -31.07 4.08
C THR A 236 10.51 -29.83 3.79
N PRO A 237 11.65 -29.98 3.09
CA PRO A 237 12.43 -28.82 2.65
C PRO A 237 11.60 -27.81 1.86
N GLN A 238 10.71 -28.29 1.00
CA GLN A 238 9.83 -27.47 0.18
C GLN A 238 8.88 -26.60 1.01
N GLU A 239 8.27 -27.18 2.05
CA GLU A 239 7.38 -26.46 2.96
C GLU A 239 8.13 -25.42 3.81
N LYS A 240 9.40 -25.67 4.13
CA LYS A 240 10.26 -24.70 4.84
C LYS A 240 10.63 -23.52 3.95
N ASP A 241 10.98 -23.79 2.69
CA ASP A 241 11.25 -22.74 1.70
C ASP A 241 9.99 -21.92 1.42
N GLY A 242 8.83 -22.58 1.34
CA GLY A 242 7.53 -21.94 1.24
C GLY A 242 7.19 -21.04 2.42
N TYR A 243 7.42 -21.52 3.66
CA TYR A 243 7.22 -20.72 4.86
C TYR A 243 8.12 -19.48 4.87
N PHE A 244 9.39 -19.65 4.47
CA PHE A 244 10.32 -18.53 4.34
C PHE A 244 9.81 -17.48 3.35
N LEU A 245 9.35 -17.89 2.17
CA LEU A 245 8.77 -16.98 1.19
C LEU A 245 7.51 -16.30 1.73
N VAL A 246 6.54 -17.05 2.25
CA VAL A 246 5.26 -16.52 2.76
C VAL A 246 5.46 -15.52 3.89
N GLU A 247 6.35 -15.83 4.85
CA GLU A 247 6.42 -15.09 6.10
C GLU A 247 7.57 -14.07 6.16
N ALA A 248 8.69 -14.30 5.48
CA ALA A 248 9.87 -13.42 5.55
C ALA A 248 9.99 -12.44 4.38
N LEU A 249 9.45 -12.78 3.19
CA LEU A 249 9.60 -11.98 1.96
C LEU A 249 8.28 -11.53 1.35
N ALA A 250 7.34 -12.42 1.07
CA ALA A 250 6.04 -12.04 0.49
C ALA A 250 5.10 -11.41 1.53
N HIS A 251 5.47 -11.45 2.81
CA HIS A 251 4.76 -10.79 3.92
C HIS A 251 3.26 -11.10 3.95
N CYS A 252 2.83 -12.31 3.57
CA CYS A 252 1.41 -12.61 3.42
C CYS A 252 0.66 -12.34 4.74
N SER A 253 1.34 -12.52 5.88
CA SER A 253 0.80 -12.23 7.20
C SER A 253 0.50 -10.76 7.47
N GLU A 254 1.10 -9.80 6.76
CA GLU A 254 0.84 -8.38 6.95
C GLU A 254 -0.57 -7.96 6.50
N CYS A 255 -1.17 -8.70 5.55
CA CYS A 255 -2.55 -8.54 5.10
C CYS A 255 -3.45 -9.63 5.66
N HIS A 256 -3.05 -10.90 5.55
CA HIS A 256 -3.86 -12.06 5.91
C HIS A 256 -3.85 -12.42 7.41
N THR A 257 -3.26 -11.58 8.27
CA THR A 257 -3.37 -11.74 9.73
C THR A 257 -4.09 -10.54 10.31
N PRO A 258 -5.08 -10.74 11.20
CA PRO A 258 -5.82 -9.63 11.79
C PRO A 258 -4.89 -8.80 12.68
N ARG A 259 -5.21 -7.51 12.79
CA ARG A 259 -4.48 -6.55 13.61
C ARG A 259 -5.31 -6.10 14.80
N ASN A 260 -4.66 -5.89 15.93
CA ASN A 260 -5.28 -5.33 17.12
C ASN A 260 -5.49 -3.80 16.98
N LEU A 261 -6.13 -3.17 17.98
CA LEU A 261 -6.41 -1.72 17.99
C LEU A 261 -5.15 -0.82 17.89
N LEU A 262 -3.97 -1.36 18.18
CA LEU A 262 -2.68 -0.66 18.05
C LEU A 262 -1.96 -1.04 16.75
N MET A 263 -2.65 -1.64 15.79
CA MET A 263 -2.16 -2.03 14.46
C MET A 263 -1.08 -3.11 14.43
N ALA A 264 -0.83 -3.78 15.55
CA ALA A 264 0.05 -4.94 15.56
C ALA A 264 -0.71 -6.19 15.09
N THR A 265 -0.06 -7.02 14.28
CA THR A 265 -0.57 -8.32 13.86
C THR A 265 -0.82 -9.20 15.09
N GLU A 266 -1.82 -10.09 15.02
CA GLU A 266 -2.14 -11.04 16.08
C GLU A 266 -1.57 -12.44 15.74
N PRO A 267 -0.39 -12.84 16.26
CA PRO A 267 0.27 -14.07 15.81
C PRO A 267 -0.52 -15.35 16.11
N SER A 268 -1.40 -15.33 17.11
CA SER A 268 -2.32 -16.45 17.42
C SER A 268 -3.44 -16.63 16.39
N ARG A 269 -3.52 -15.75 15.40
CA ARG A 269 -4.49 -15.75 14.29
C ARG A 269 -3.76 -15.64 12.95
N PHE A 270 -2.51 -16.11 12.92
CA PHE A 270 -1.67 -16.15 11.73
C PHE A 270 -2.44 -16.67 10.51
N LEU A 271 -2.43 -15.89 9.43
CA LEU A 271 -3.05 -16.18 8.13
C LEU A 271 -4.58 -16.39 8.15
N SER A 272 -5.28 -16.12 9.25
CA SER A 272 -6.72 -16.35 9.38
C SER A 272 -7.61 -15.24 8.81
N GLY A 273 -7.06 -14.40 7.94
CA GLY A 273 -7.74 -13.24 7.34
C GLY A 273 -7.80 -11.99 8.22
N GLY A 274 -7.85 -10.83 7.58
CA GLY A 274 -7.77 -9.53 8.25
C GLY A 274 -8.20 -8.37 7.36
N HIS A 275 -8.70 -7.29 7.97
CA HIS A 275 -8.99 -6.05 7.25
C HIS A 275 -7.68 -5.29 6.93
N ILE A 276 -7.52 -4.89 5.68
CA ILE A 276 -6.47 -3.96 5.24
C ILE A 276 -6.95 -2.55 5.59
N LEU A 277 -6.56 -2.13 6.78
CA LEU A 277 -6.99 -0.86 7.36
C LEU A 277 -6.54 0.32 6.48
N ALA A 278 -7.45 1.26 6.25
CA ALA A 278 -7.34 2.40 5.32
C ALA A 278 -7.46 2.10 3.82
N GLN A 279 -7.69 0.85 3.39
CA GLN A 279 -7.86 0.53 1.97
C GLN A 279 -9.18 -0.16 1.63
N SER A 280 -10.17 -0.21 2.53
CA SER A 280 -11.51 -0.80 2.26
C SER A 280 -11.51 -2.25 1.75
N TRP A 281 -10.41 -2.98 1.97
CA TRP A 281 -10.22 -4.36 1.54
C TRP A 281 -10.11 -5.31 2.73
N TYR A 282 -10.51 -6.55 2.54
CA TYR A 282 -10.41 -7.67 3.46
C TYR A 282 -9.55 -8.76 2.82
N ALA A 283 -8.42 -9.07 3.44
CA ALA A 283 -7.61 -10.21 3.02
C ALA A 283 -8.22 -11.48 3.63
N PRO A 284 -8.59 -12.49 2.82
CA PRO A 284 -9.26 -13.70 3.30
C PRO A 284 -8.36 -14.60 4.17
N ASP A 285 -8.92 -15.60 4.81
CA ASP A 285 -8.14 -16.66 5.48
C ASP A 285 -7.44 -17.51 4.40
N ILE A 286 -6.12 -17.65 4.53
CA ILE A 286 -5.29 -18.46 3.61
C ILE A 286 -4.64 -19.65 4.30
N THR A 287 -5.16 -20.04 5.47
CA THR A 287 -4.81 -21.32 6.09
C THR A 287 -5.45 -22.47 5.32
N HIS A 288 -4.99 -23.71 5.57
CA HIS A 288 -5.58 -24.92 4.99
C HIS A 288 -6.93 -25.29 5.66
N ASN A 289 -7.73 -24.29 6.06
CA ASN A 289 -9.04 -24.49 6.65
C ASN A 289 -10.07 -24.76 5.54
N PRO A 290 -10.78 -25.88 5.52
CA PRO A 290 -11.74 -26.19 4.46
C PRO A 290 -13.04 -25.38 4.51
N GLY A 291 -13.30 -24.65 5.61
CA GLY A 291 -14.53 -23.89 5.80
C GLY A 291 -14.39 -22.39 5.54
N THR A 292 -13.27 -21.80 5.95
CA THR A 292 -13.01 -20.35 5.84
C THR A 292 -11.75 -20.02 5.05
N GLY A 293 -10.86 -20.98 4.85
CA GLY A 293 -9.60 -20.76 4.15
C GLY A 293 -9.50 -21.56 2.86
N ILE A 294 -8.29 -21.67 2.34
CA ILE A 294 -8.01 -22.34 1.05
C ILE A 294 -7.91 -23.86 1.18
N GLY A 295 -8.43 -24.47 2.25
CA GLY A 295 -8.36 -25.92 2.47
C GLY A 295 -9.12 -26.75 1.42
N GLY A 296 -10.07 -26.15 0.71
CA GLY A 296 -10.78 -26.78 -0.42
C GLY A 296 -10.01 -26.75 -1.74
N TRP A 297 -8.95 -25.96 -1.84
CA TRP A 297 -8.23 -25.71 -3.08
C TRP A 297 -7.12 -26.75 -3.29
N SER A 298 -7.06 -27.32 -4.49
CA SER A 298 -5.93 -28.17 -4.88
C SER A 298 -4.65 -27.33 -5.05
N PRO A 299 -3.47 -27.96 -4.92
CA PRO A 299 -2.20 -27.26 -5.16
C PRO A 299 -2.11 -26.59 -6.54
N GLY A 300 -2.68 -27.22 -7.58
CA GLY A 300 -2.67 -26.66 -8.93
C GLY A 300 -3.57 -25.43 -9.09
N GLU A 301 -4.70 -25.40 -8.38
CA GLU A 301 -5.61 -24.26 -8.33
C GLU A 301 -4.97 -23.05 -7.63
N LEU A 302 -4.34 -23.28 -6.48
CA LEU A 302 -3.63 -22.24 -5.75
C LEU A 302 -2.43 -21.72 -6.54
N PHE A 303 -1.66 -22.62 -7.18
CA PHE A 303 -0.57 -22.23 -8.06
C PHE A 303 -1.08 -21.35 -9.22
N ASN A 304 -2.19 -21.73 -9.85
CA ASN A 304 -2.76 -20.97 -10.95
C ASN A 304 -3.19 -19.56 -10.51
N PHE A 305 -3.82 -19.44 -9.34
CA PHE A 305 -4.21 -18.15 -8.75
C PHE A 305 -3.01 -17.24 -8.47
N LEU A 306 -1.96 -17.78 -7.84
CA LEU A 306 -0.79 -16.98 -7.44
C LEU A 306 0.16 -16.67 -8.61
N TYR A 307 0.22 -17.52 -9.64
CA TYR A 307 1.23 -17.43 -10.69
C TYR A 307 0.70 -16.99 -12.06
N ARG A 308 -0.60 -17.20 -12.31
CA ARG A 308 -1.21 -17.05 -13.64
C ARG A 308 -2.51 -16.25 -13.61
N ASP A 309 -2.67 -15.41 -12.60
CA ASP A 309 -3.90 -14.63 -12.35
C ASP A 309 -5.16 -15.50 -12.09
N GLY A 310 -5.09 -16.81 -11.93
CA GLY A 310 -6.26 -17.64 -11.59
C GLY A 310 -7.13 -18.06 -12.78
N ASP A 311 -8.35 -18.54 -12.50
CA ASP A 311 -9.30 -19.01 -13.51
C ASP A 311 -10.76 -18.96 -13.01
N THR A 312 -11.73 -19.29 -13.86
CA THR A 312 -13.17 -19.24 -13.50
C THR A 312 -13.62 -20.35 -12.55
N LYS A 313 -12.70 -21.13 -11.99
CA LYS A 313 -12.98 -22.13 -10.95
C LYS A 313 -12.62 -21.57 -9.58
N THR A 314 -11.46 -20.94 -9.46
CA THR A 314 -10.96 -20.36 -8.20
C THR A 314 -11.20 -18.85 -8.08
N GLY A 315 -11.59 -18.19 -9.16
CA GLY A 315 -11.66 -16.74 -9.25
C GLY A 315 -10.33 -16.12 -9.69
N ALA A 316 -10.30 -14.80 -9.59
CA ALA A 316 -9.18 -13.93 -9.98
C ALA A 316 -8.66 -13.15 -8.75
N PRO A 317 -7.37 -12.84 -8.66
CA PRO A 317 -6.88 -11.86 -7.70
C PRO A 317 -7.48 -10.49 -8.02
N TYR A 318 -7.71 -9.68 -6.99
CA TYR A 318 -8.35 -8.37 -7.08
C TYR A 318 -7.78 -7.42 -6.03
N GLY A 319 -8.02 -6.12 -6.22
CA GLY A 319 -7.52 -5.08 -5.31
C GLY A 319 -6.01 -5.22 -5.09
N PRO A 320 -5.50 -5.03 -3.87
CA PRO A 320 -4.08 -5.17 -3.55
C PRO A 320 -3.49 -6.55 -3.86
N MET A 321 -4.30 -7.63 -3.84
CA MET A 321 -3.81 -8.96 -4.18
C MET A 321 -3.47 -9.08 -5.67
N LYS A 322 -4.16 -8.33 -6.54
CA LYS A 322 -3.82 -8.27 -7.97
C LYS A 322 -2.43 -7.69 -8.17
N ASP A 323 -2.13 -6.61 -7.48
CA ASP A 323 -0.81 -5.97 -7.53
C ASP A 323 0.29 -6.92 -7.05
N VAL A 324 0.05 -7.67 -5.95
CA VAL A 324 0.99 -8.70 -5.46
C VAL A 324 1.24 -9.80 -6.49
N VAL A 325 0.20 -10.22 -7.23
CA VAL A 325 0.37 -11.21 -8.30
C VAL A 325 1.14 -10.62 -9.49
N ASP A 326 0.78 -9.42 -9.94
CA ASP A 326 1.37 -8.78 -11.13
C ASP A 326 2.82 -8.35 -10.91
N ASP A 327 3.12 -7.73 -9.78
CA ASP A 327 4.42 -7.11 -9.53
C ASP A 327 5.38 -7.96 -8.71
N SER A 328 4.95 -9.11 -8.21
CA SER A 328 5.80 -10.07 -7.47
C SER A 328 5.59 -11.53 -7.86
N LEU A 329 4.48 -12.16 -7.46
CA LEU A 329 4.37 -13.63 -7.48
C LEU A 329 4.45 -14.24 -8.88
N SER A 330 3.79 -13.63 -9.86
CA SER A 330 3.84 -14.10 -11.25
C SER A 330 5.25 -14.00 -11.85
N ARG A 331 6.11 -13.15 -11.30
CA ARG A 331 7.48 -12.93 -11.78
C ARG A 331 8.45 -13.94 -11.21
N LEU A 332 8.15 -14.56 -10.07
CA LEU A 332 9.07 -15.50 -9.45
C LEU A 332 9.28 -16.74 -10.35
N PRO A 333 10.40 -17.46 -10.20
CA PRO A 333 10.51 -18.80 -10.76
C PRO A 333 9.34 -19.66 -10.29
N ALA A 334 8.73 -20.43 -11.20
CA ALA A 334 7.57 -21.27 -10.88
C ALA A 334 7.81 -22.19 -9.66
N SER A 335 9.04 -22.65 -9.44
CA SER A 335 9.39 -23.44 -8.25
C SER A 335 9.18 -22.68 -6.94
N ALA A 336 9.49 -21.39 -6.88
CA ALA A 336 9.30 -20.58 -5.68
C ALA A 336 7.80 -20.46 -5.32
N VAL A 337 6.93 -20.29 -6.32
CA VAL A 337 5.47 -20.26 -6.09
C VAL A 337 4.94 -21.65 -5.71
N GLN A 338 5.53 -22.73 -6.24
CA GLN A 338 5.22 -24.09 -5.79
C GLN A 338 5.59 -24.31 -4.31
N ASP A 339 6.68 -23.71 -3.84
CA ASP A 339 7.08 -23.79 -2.43
C ASP A 339 6.07 -23.05 -1.54
N ILE A 340 5.65 -21.83 -1.94
CA ILE A 340 4.56 -21.09 -1.29
C ILE A 340 3.30 -21.96 -1.21
N VAL A 341 2.90 -22.58 -2.32
CA VAL A 341 1.74 -23.49 -2.38
C VAL A 341 1.91 -24.66 -1.41
N ALA A 342 3.07 -25.31 -1.40
CA ALA A 342 3.34 -26.44 -0.51
C ALA A 342 3.17 -26.06 0.96
N TYR A 343 3.69 -24.89 1.37
CA TYR A 343 3.52 -24.39 2.72
C TYR A 343 2.05 -24.07 3.07
N LEU A 344 1.34 -23.36 2.19
CA LEU A 344 -0.06 -23.00 2.44
C LEU A 344 -0.98 -24.23 2.57
N GLN A 345 -0.63 -25.35 1.96
CA GLN A 345 -1.35 -26.63 2.10
C GLN A 345 -1.14 -27.31 3.48
N VAL A 346 -0.13 -26.88 4.24
CA VAL A 346 0.12 -27.36 5.62
C VAL A 346 -0.03 -26.27 6.67
N ALA A 347 -0.37 -25.03 6.26
CA ALA A 347 -0.62 -23.91 7.16
C ALA A 347 -1.85 -24.20 8.02
N THR A 348 -1.62 -24.37 9.33
CA THR A 348 -2.66 -24.86 10.23
C THR A 348 -3.74 -23.82 10.48
N PRO A 349 -5.03 -24.20 10.43
CA PRO A 349 -6.13 -23.32 10.78
C PRO A 349 -6.04 -22.87 12.24
N ASN A 350 -6.22 -21.58 12.50
CA ASN A 350 -6.48 -21.11 13.85
C ASN A 350 -7.94 -21.39 14.22
N LEU A 351 -8.14 -22.36 15.13
CA LEU A 351 -9.40 -23.04 15.51
C LEU A 351 -10.57 -22.16 16.05
N ARG A 352 -10.61 -20.85 15.80
CA ARG A 352 -11.58 -19.95 16.46
C ARG A 352 -12.62 -19.27 15.57
N ALA A 353 -12.58 -19.43 14.25
CA ALA A 353 -13.60 -18.89 13.37
C ALA A 353 -14.36 -20.04 12.68
N GLN A 354 -15.27 -20.70 13.41
CA GLN A 354 -16.39 -21.36 12.74
C GLN A 354 -17.41 -20.27 12.43
N ILE A 355 -17.45 -19.80 11.19
CA ILE A 355 -18.58 -19.00 10.72
C ILE A 355 -19.79 -19.93 10.74
N PRO A 356 -20.87 -19.61 11.47
CA PRO A 356 -22.08 -20.41 11.45
C PRO A 356 -22.58 -20.50 9.99
N PRO A 357 -23.06 -21.66 9.53
CA PRO A 357 -23.62 -21.77 8.19
C PRO A 357 -24.70 -20.71 8.00
N ALA A 358 -24.59 -19.93 6.92
CA ALA A 358 -25.60 -18.97 6.53
C ALA A 358 -26.91 -19.74 6.30
N ASN A 359 -27.87 -19.58 7.21
CA ASN A 359 -29.24 -19.96 6.91
C ASN A 359 -29.67 -19.05 5.77
N GLY A 360 -29.93 -19.63 4.59
CA GLY A 360 -30.24 -18.97 3.31
C GLY A 360 -31.51 -18.13 3.33
N VAL A 361 -31.56 -17.13 4.18
CA VAL A 361 -32.56 -16.07 4.16
C VAL A 361 -32.10 -15.10 3.07
N HIS A 362 -32.68 -15.26 1.88
CA HIS A 362 -32.60 -14.21 0.87
C HIS A 362 -33.25 -12.96 1.47
N PRO A 363 -32.55 -11.81 1.53
CA PRO A 363 -33.14 -10.62 2.09
C PRO A 363 -34.25 -10.11 1.19
N GLU A 364 -35.25 -9.46 1.79
CA GLU A 364 -36.25 -8.70 1.07
C GLU A 364 -35.54 -7.58 0.28
N GLY A 365 -35.65 -7.58 -1.05
CA GLY A 365 -34.97 -6.61 -1.92
C GLY A 365 -35.08 -6.96 -3.41
N ASN A 366 -34.62 -6.05 -4.27
CA ASN A 366 -34.69 -6.21 -5.73
C ASN A 366 -33.38 -6.76 -6.34
N GLY A 367 -32.49 -7.33 -5.52
CA GLY A 367 -31.11 -7.70 -5.90
C GLY A 367 -31.01 -8.61 -7.12
N LYS A 368 -31.92 -9.59 -7.26
CA LYS A 368 -31.95 -10.48 -8.42
C LYS A 368 -32.25 -9.74 -9.73
N ALA A 369 -33.23 -8.84 -9.73
CA ALA A 369 -33.56 -8.09 -10.94
C ALA A 369 -32.46 -7.08 -11.27
N LEU A 370 -31.93 -6.38 -10.25
CA LEU A 370 -30.79 -5.48 -10.41
C LEU A 370 -29.57 -6.22 -10.97
N TYR A 371 -29.27 -7.43 -10.49
CA TYR A 371 -28.20 -8.26 -11.03
C TYR A 371 -28.46 -8.65 -12.49
N ALA A 372 -29.68 -9.04 -12.83
CA ALA A 372 -30.05 -9.38 -14.21
C ALA A 372 -29.85 -8.19 -15.16
N ASP A 373 -30.20 -6.98 -14.72
CA ASP A 373 -30.13 -5.76 -15.52
C ASP A 373 -28.70 -5.24 -15.68
N ASN A 374 -27.85 -5.41 -14.66
CA ASN A 374 -26.55 -4.72 -14.58
C ASN A 374 -25.34 -5.67 -14.70
N CYS A 375 -25.44 -6.92 -14.26
CA CYS A 375 -24.27 -7.79 -14.03
C CYS A 375 -24.29 -9.06 -14.91
N ALA A 376 -25.48 -9.64 -15.14
CA ALA A 376 -25.63 -10.95 -15.76
C ALA A 376 -25.13 -11.02 -17.21
N ARG A 377 -25.02 -9.89 -17.90
CA ARG A 377 -24.48 -9.83 -19.27
C ARG A 377 -23.01 -10.28 -19.35
N CYS A 378 -22.24 -10.06 -18.28
CA CYS A 378 -20.83 -10.45 -18.19
C CYS A 378 -20.65 -11.70 -17.33
N HIS A 379 -21.29 -11.77 -16.17
CA HIS A 379 -21.11 -12.87 -15.22
C HIS A 379 -22.06 -14.07 -15.42
N GLY A 380 -22.99 -13.96 -16.37
CA GLY A 380 -24.01 -14.98 -16.63
C GLY A 380 -25.16 -14.95 -15.61
N ALA A 381 -26.34 -15.41 -16.00
CA ALA A 381 -27.48 -15.51 -15.08
C ALA A 381 -27.27 -16.54 -13.96
N ASP A 382 -26.35 -17.49 -14.17
CA ASP A 382 -25.93 -18.50 -13.20
C ASP A 382 -24.62 -18.15 -12.47
N GLY A 383 -24.12 -16.93 -12.66
CA GLY A 383 -22.92 -16.43 -11.98
C GLY A 383 -21.63 -17.16 -12.35
N LYS A 384 -21.60 -18.00 -13.37
CA LYS A 384 -20.40 -18.80 -13.71
C LYS A 384 -19.31 -18.01 -14.44
N GLY A 385 -19.61 -16.79 -14.88
CA GLY A 385 -18.69 -16.00 -15.68
C GLY A 385 -18.42 -16.61 -17.05
N VAL A 386 -17.37 -16.10 -17.70
CA VAL A 386 -16.87 -16.56 -18.99
C VAL A 386 -15.38 -16.78 -18.86
N SER A 387 -14.92 -17.99 -19.15
CA SER A 387 -13.50 -18.37 -19.04
C SER A 387 -12.58 -17.33 -19.67
N ALA A 388 -11.52 -16.96 -18.95
CA ALA A 388 -10.50 -15.99 -19.34
C ALA A 388 -10.97 -14.54 -19.60
N ASN A 389 -12.23 -14.21 -19.33
CA ASN A 389 -12.77 -12.85 -19.54
C ASN A 389 -13.52 -12.30 -18.32
N PHE A 390 -14.46 -13.05 -17.78
CA PHE A 390 -15.29 -12.63 -16.64
C PHE A 390 -15.23 -13.69 -15.55
N PRO A 391 -14.75 -13.36 -14.33
CA PRO A 391 -14.63 -14.34 -13.26
C PRO A 391 -15.99 -14.88 -12.83
N ASN A 392 -15.97 -16.09 -12.28
CA ASN A 392 -17.15 -16.67 -11.64
C ASN A 392 -17.46 -15.90 -10.35
N LEU A 393 -18.76 -15.69 -10.11
CA LEU A 393 -19.32 -15.28 -8.83
C LEU A 393 -19.88 -16.49 -8.08
N ALA A 394 -20.33 -17.51 -8.82
CA ALA A 394 -20.81 -18.77 -8.27
C ALA A 394 -19.66 -19.59 -7.70
N GLY A 395 -19.79 -19.97 -6.43
CA GLY A 395 -18.78 -20.74 -5.69
C GLY A 395 -17.47 -19.99 -5.43
N ASN A 396 -17.40 -18.69 -5.74
CA ASN A 396 -16.18 -17.90 -5.56
C ASN A 396 -16.13 -17.34 -4.14
N GLU A 397 -15.29 -17.92 -3.29
CA GLU A 397 -15.11 -17.53 -1.88
C GLU A 397 -14.85 -16.03 -1.71
N SER A 398 -14.14 -15.39 -2.65
CA SER A 398 -13.84 -13.96 -2.61
C SER A 398 -15.07 -13.03 -2.62
N VAL A 399 -16.24 -13.51 -3.07
CA VAL A 399 -17.45 -12.66 -3.12
C VAL A 399 -18.41 -12.92 -1.96
N TRP A 400 -18.21 -13.99 -1.18
CA TRP A 400 -19.17 -14.38 -0.14
C TRP A 400 -18.56 -14.70 1.21
N ASP A 401 -17.28 -15.09 1.27
CA ASP A 401 -16.58 -15.29 2.53
C ASP A 401 -16.21 -13.95 3.16
N GLY A 402 -16.24 -13.92 4.49
CA GLY A 402 -15.93 -12.72 5.25
C GLY A 402 -16.92 -11.55 5.07
N PRO A 403 -16.50 -10.35 5.50
CA PRO A 403 -17.30 -9.13 5.47
C PRO A 403 -17.64 -8.62 4.04
N PRO A 404 -18.75 -7.89 3.82
CA PRO A 404 -19.21 -7.53 2.46
C PRO A 404 -18.43 -6.41 1.77
N GLN A 405 -17.45 -5.80 2.44
CA GLN A 405 -16.76 -4.59 1.96
C GLN A 405 -16.07 -4.82 0.62
N ASP A 406 -15.38 -5.94 0.42
CA ASP A 406 -14.68 -6.22 -0.84
C ASP A 406 -15.63 -6.22 -2.03
N LEU A 407 -16.75 -6.92 -1.91
CA LEU A 407 -17.77 -6.98 -2.96
C LEU A 407 -18.38 -5.59 -3.22
N ILE A 408 -18.61 -4.80 -2.17
CA ILE A 408 -19.09 -3.42 -2.32
C ILE A 408 -18.03 -2.58 -3.07
N SER A 409 -16.76 -2.65 -2.67
CA SER A 409 -15.64 -1.94 -3.30
C SER A 409 -15.50 -2.30 -4.77
N MET A 410 -15.62 -3.60 -5.13
CA MET A 410 -15.63 -4.06 -6.52
C MET A 410 -16.81 -3.51 -7.32
N ILE A 411 -18.02 -3.46 -6.73
CA ILE A 411 -19.21 -2.94 -7.42
C ILE A 411 -19.09 -1.42 -7.62
N LEU A 412 -18.61 -0.70 -6.60
CA LEU A 412 -18.45 0.75 -6.66
C LEU A 412 -17.38 1.15 -7.68
N GLY A 413 -16.16 0.63 -7.50
CA GLY A 413 -14.97 1.04 -8.23
C GLY A 413 -14.56 0.15 -9.40
N GLY A 414 -15.39 -0.81 -9.82
CA GLY A 414 -15.06 -1.69 -10.95
C GLY A 414 -13.70 -2.37 -10.83
N PHE A 415 -13.16 -2.86 -11.95
CA PHE A 415 -11.78 -3.32 -12.04
C PHE A 415 -11.28 -3.43 -13.47
N GLN A 416 -9.97 -3.24 -13.64
CA GLN A 416 -9.29 -3.43 -14.92
C GLN A 416 -9.40 -4.88 -15.41
N PRO A 417 -9.21 -5.11 -16.73
CA PRO A 417 -9.27 -6.44 -17.29
C PRO A 417 -8.36 -7.41 -16.55
N TRP A 418 -8.93 -8.57 -16.22
CA TRP A 418 -8.22 -9.66 -15.57
C TRP A 418 -7.01 -10.15 -16.39
N HIS A 419 -7.13 -10.16 -17.72
CA HIS A 419 -6.06 -10.53 -18.64
C HIS A 419 -5.90 -9.47 -19.73
N SER A 420 -4.72 -9.42 -20.36
CA SER A 420 -4.49 -8.58 -21.53
C SER A 420 -5.52 -8.88 -22.64
N GLY A 421 -6.30 -7.86 -23.02
CA GLY A 421 -7.38 -7.98 -24.00
C GLY A 421 -8.76 -8.35 -23.44
N GLY A 422 -8.90 -8.52 -22.13
CA GLY A 422 -10.19 -8.69 -21.45
C GLY A 422 -11.00 -7.39 -21.36
N SER A 423 -12.23 -7.49 -20.85
CA SER A 423 -13.08 -6.32 -20.57
C SER A 423 -13.03 -5.92 -19.10
N ALA A 424 -12.92 -4.63 -18.83
CA ALA A 424 -13.01 -4.09 -17.48
C ALA A 424 -14.43 -4.29 -16.90
N MET A 425 -14.53 -4.51 -15.59
CA MET A 425 -15.81 -4.40 -14.91
C MET A 425 -16.17 -2.91 -14.77
N PRO A 426 -17.33 -2.46 -15.29
CA PRO A 426 -17.76 -1.08 -15.14
C PRO A 426 -17.98 -0.72 -13.68
N GLN A 427 -17.95 0.58 -13.43
CA GLN A 427 -18.24 1.14 -12.13
C GLN A 427 -19.71 1.39 -11.97
N PHE A 428 -20.26 1.02 -10.82
CA PHE A 428 -21.66 1.25 -10.52
C PHE A 428 -21.89 2.35 -9.49
N GLU A 429 -20.82 2.97 -8.98
CA GLU A 429 -20.92 4.06 -8.00
C GLU A 429 -21.90 5.15 -8.47
N GLN A 430 -21.82 5.59 -9.73
CA GLN A 430 -22.65 6.69 -10.22
C GLN A 430 -24.04 6.26 -10.71
N PHE A 431 -24.27 4.96 -10.92
CA PHE A 431 -25.50 4.46 -11.58
C PHE A 431 -26.48 3.79 -10.61
N LEU A 432 -25.97 3.25 -9.51
CA LEU A 432 -26.78 2.55 -8.51
C LEU A 432 -26.66 3.26 -7.17
N ASN A 433 -27.77 3.40 -6.44
CA ASN A 433 -27.73 3.97 -5.08
C ASN A 433 -27.33 2.93 -4.02
N ASN A 434 -27.15 3.39 -2.78
CA ASN A 434 -26.71 2.56 -1.66
C ASN A 434 -27.62 1.34 -1.40
N ASN A 435 -28.93 1.48 -1.56
CA ASN A 435 -29.86 0.36 -1.39
C ASN A 435 -29.71 -0.67 -2.51
N GLN A 436 -29.59 -0.19 -3.76
CA GLN A 436 -29.45 -1.08 -4.92
C GLN A 436 -28.16 -1.90 -4.86
N ILE A 437 -27.05 -1.29 -4.45
CA ILE A 437 -25.77 -2.01 -4.31
C ILE A 437 -25.83 -3.01 -3.15
N ALA A 438 -26.43 -2.64 -2.02
CA ALA A 438 -26.62 -3.56 -0.90
C ALA A 438 -27.48 -4.78 -1.30
N ASP A 439 -28.55 -4.55 -2.06
CA ASP A 439 -29.41 -5.60 -2.60
C ASP A 439 -28.66 -6.54 -3.56
N ILE A 440 -27.85 -5.99 -4.48
CA ILE A 440 -27.01 -6.78 -5.39
C ILE A 440 -25.99 -7.60 -4.60
N ALA A 441 -25.27 -6.98 -3.67
CA ALA A 441 -24.24 -7.64 -2.88
C ALA A 441 -24.83 -8.83 -2.11
N ASN A 442 -25.97 -8.62 -1.44
CA ASN A 442 -26.67 -9.69 -0.74
C ASN A 442 -27.15 -10.81 -1.67
N TYR A 443 -27.63 -10.47 -2.87
CA TYR A 443 -28.04 -11.47 -3.86
C TYR A 443 -26.84 -12.32 -4.31
N VAL A 444 -25.71 -11.69 -4.66
CA VAL A 444 -24.48 -12.39 -5.09
C VAL A 444 -23.95 -13.29 -3.97
N ARG A 445 -23.89 -12.80 -2.72
CA ARG A 445 -23.39 -13.53 -1.55
C ARG A 445 -24.19 -14.78 -1.20
N THR A 446 -25.47 -14.84 -1.58
CA THR A 446 -26.40 -15.93 -1.23
C THR A 446 -26.87 -16.77 -2.41
N SER A 447 -26.36 -16.52 -3.61
CA SER A 447 -26.77 -17.20 -4.84
C SER A 447 -25.78 -18.28 -5.28
N TRP A 448 -26.25 -19.21 -6.11
CA TRP A 448 -25.42 -20.19 -6.82
C TRP A 448 -24.51 -21.08 -5.95
N GLY A 449 -24.93 -21.35 -4.71
CA GLY A 449 -24.17 -22.17 -3.76
C GLY A 449 -23.21 -21.37 -2.88
N ASN A 450 -23.18 -20.04 -3.03
CA ASN A 450 -22.46 -19.16 -2.11
C ASN A 450 -23.08 -19.22 -0.71
N SER A 451 -22.21 -19.27 0.30
CA SER A 451 -22.61 -19.45 1.71
C SER A 451 -22.43 -18.19 2.54
N GLY A 452 -22.42 -17.02 1.88
CA GLY A 452 -22.29 -15.72 2.54
C GLY A 452 -23.55 -15.30 3.30
N LEU A 453 -23.39 -14.31 4.17
CA LEU A 453 -24.50 -13.69 4.87
C LEU A 453 -25.16 -12.60 4.00
N ALA A 454 -26.48 -12.51 4.13
CA ALA A 454 -27.31 -11.45 3.57
C ALA A 454 -27.37 -10.21 4.49
N ASP A 455 -26.21 -9.72 4.92
CA ASP A 455 -26.05 -8.70 5.95
C ASP A 455 -25.52 -7.36 5.43
N THR A 456 -25.39 -7.21 4.11
CA THR A 456 -24.95 -5.96 3.50
C THR A 456 -26.02 -4.89 3.69
N THR A 457 -25.66 -3.76 4.28
CA THR A 457 -26.59 -2.64 4.49
C THR A 457 -26.28 -1.44 3.58
N PRO A 458 -27.25 -0.56 3.30
CA PRO A 458 -27.00 0.70 2.59
C PRO A 458 -25.98 1.60 3.31
N ARG A 459 -25.85 1.46 4.64
CA ARG A 459 -24.86 2.20 5.43
C ARG A 459 -23.45 1.68 5.20
N ASP A 460 -23.29 0.38 4.94
CA ASP A 460 -22.00 -0.18 4.53
C ASP A 460 -21.59 0.41 3.19
N VAL A 461 -22.49 0.47 2.22
CA VAL A 461 -22.23 1.08 0.91
C VAL A 461 -21.88 2.56 1.02
N GLU A 462 -22.62 3.33 1.82
CA GLU A 462 -22.32 4.75 2.07
C GLU A 462 -20.92 4.95 2.66
N ARG A 463 -20.50 4.07 3.57
CA ARG A 463 -19.16 4.12 4.18
C ARG A 463 -18.09 3.85 3.13
N GLU A 464 -18.26 2.84 2.29
CA GLU A 464 -17.30 2.49 1.24
C GLU A 464 -17.19 3.61 0.18
N ARG A 465 -18.33 4.20 -0.24
CA ARG A 465 -18.35 5.34 -1.19
C ARG A 465 -17.51 6.51 -0.74
N ARG A 466 -17.60 6.86 0.56
CA ARG A 466 -16.79 7.96 1.11
C ARG A 466 -15.30 7.69 1.01
N MET A 467 -14.87 6.44 1.05
CA MET A 467 -13.46 6.06 0.92
C MET A 467 -13.01 5.96 -0.54
N VAL A 468 -13.92 5.65 -1.48
CA VAL A 468 -13.64 5.59 -2.93
C VAL A 468 -13.61 7.00 -3.56
N SER A 469 -14.39 7.95 -3.05
CA SER A 469 -14.53 9.32 -3.59
C SER A 469 -13.32 10.25 -3.34
N ASP A 470 -12.26 9.79 -2.66
CA ASP A 470 -11.17 10.64 -2.17
C ASP A 470 -10.10 11.03 -3.22
N TRP A 471 -10.20 10.57 -4.49
CA TRP A 471 -9.18 10.85 -5.51
C TRP A 471 -9.76 11.29 -6.87
N VAL A 472 -9.26 12.41 -7.43
CA VAL A 472 -9.52 12.86 -8.81
C VAL A 472 -8.20 13.02 -9.56
N ALA A 473 -7.94 12.15 -10.54
CA ALA A 473 -6.77 12.25 -11.41
C ALA A 473 -6.97 13.34 -12.47
N LEU A 474 -5.97 14.21 -12.70
CA LEU A 474 -6.04 15.25 -13.72
C LEU A 474 -5.47 14.71 -15.05
N ASP A 475 -6.30 14.21 -16.00
CA ASP A 475 -5.86 14.15 -17.42
C ASP A 475 -6.92 13.91 -18.54
N THR A 476 -6.68 14.61 -19.66
CA THR A 476 -6.94 14.33 -21.09
C THR A 476 -7.93 15.24 -21.83
N GLY A 477 -7.40 16.34 -22.41
CA GLY A 477 -7.88 16.77 -23.73
C GLY A 477 -7.83 18.25 -24.09
N THR A 478 -7.88 19.19 -23.13
CA THR A 478 -7.89 20.65 -23.43
C THR A 478 -7.26 21.52 -22.36
N THR A 479 -6.48 20.94 -21.46
CA THR A 479 -5.89 21.62 -20.30
C THR A 479 -4.82 22.61 -20.80
N GLN A 480 -5.01 23.91 -20.55
CA GLN A 480 -4.12 24.97 -21.03
C GLN A 480 -3.63 25.78 -19.84
N ALA A 481 -2.31 25.93 -19.69
CA ALA A 481 -1.74 26.93 -18.81
C ALA A 481 -0.91 27.94 -19.61
N SER A 482 -0.83 29.16 -19.11
CA SER A 482 0.03 30.19 -19.67
C SER A 482 0.70 30.99 -18.58
N LEU A 483 1.98 31.29 -18.82
CA LEU A 483 2.78 32.15 -17.97
C LEU A 483 3.23 33.36 -18.78
N LYS A 484 2.76 34.54 -18.38
CA LYS A 484 3.04 35.80 -19.07
C LYS A 484 3.99 36.66 -18.28
N ASP A 485 5.02 37.17 -18.97
CA ASP A 485 5.97 38.13 -18.43
C ASP A 485 6.27 39.27 -19.43
N ALA A 486 7.24 40.13 -19.09
CA ALA A 486 7.63 41.26 -19.95
C ALA A 486 8.34 40.81 -21.25
N SER A 487 8.77 39.55 -21.34
CA SER A 487 9.52 38.97 -22.46
C SER A 487 8.67 38.10 -23.40
N GLY A 488 7.43 37.78 -23.02
CA GLY A 488 6.48 37.03 -23.84
C GLY A 488 5.46 36.24 -23.02
N THR A 489 4.76 35.31 -23.68
CA THR A 489 3.85 34.35 -23.05
C THR A 489 4.33 32.94 -23.37
N ALA A 490 4.56 32.13 -22.34
CA ALA A 490 4.80 30.69 -22.46
C ALA A 490 3.44 29.97 -22.35
N HIS A 491 3.23 28.97 -23.19
CA HIS A 491 2.02 28.14 -23.21
C HIS A 491 2.40 26.71 -22.83
N PHE A 492 1.55 26.05 -22.04
CA PHE A 492 1.75 24.71 -21.55
C PHE A 492 0.53 23.88 -21.96
N ASP A 493 0.79 22.77 -22.65
CA ASP A 493 -0.23 21.96 -23.31
C ASP A 493 -0.36 20.56 -22.69
N ASP A 494 0.55 20.19 -21.78
CA ASP A 494 0.64 18.87 -21.15
C ASP A 494 0.67 19.01 -19.63
N ILE A 495 -0.34 18.45 -18.96
CA ILE A 495 -0.61 18.67 -17.54
C ILE A 495 -0.79 17.32 -16.87
N HIS A 496 0.13 17.00 -15.96
CA HIS A 496 0.04 15.82 -15.11
C HIS A 496 -0.09 16.25 -13.66
N GLY A 497 -1.10 15.77 -12.96
CA GLY A 497 -1.29 16.13 -11.56
C GLY A 497 -2.39 15.33 -10.88
N GLN A 498 -2.51 15.52 -9.57
CA GLN A 498 -3.54 14.91 -8.73
C GLN A 498 -4.25 16.03 -7.96
N LEU A 499 -5.58 15.98 -7.97
CA LEU A 499 -6.43 16.83 -7.15
C LEU A 499 -7.14 15.95 -6.13
N GLU A 500 -6.91 16.25 -4.86
CA GLU A 500 -7.58 15.61 -3.73
C GLU A 500 -8.72 16.52 -3.28
N LEU A 501 -9.94 15.99 -3.27
CA LEU A 501 -11.14 16.70 -2.86
C LEU A 501 -11.69 16.04 -1.59
N PHE A 502 -11.62 16.73 -0.46
CA PHE A 502 -12.16 16.24 0.79
C PHE A 502 -13.56 16.82 1.03
N GLY A 503 -14.58 15.96 1.08
CA GLY A 503 -15.92 16.33 1.55
C GLY A 503 -16.57 17.51 0.79
N ASP A 504 -17.29 18.36 1.53
CA ASP A 504 -18.18 19.42 1.05
C ASP A 504 -17.48 20.67 0.50
N ARG A 505 -16.59 20.52 -0.50
CA ARG A 505 -15.97 21.59 -1.32
C ARG A 505 -15.05 22.58 -0.59
N GLU A 506 -15.09 22.65 0.74
CA GLU A 506 -14.31 23.62 1.52
C GLU A 506 -12.86 23.17 1.77
N ASN A 507 -12.54 21.90 1.54
CA ASN A 507 -11.19 21.35 1.71
C ASN A 507 -10.72 20.65 0.42
N CYS A 508 -9.80 21.29 -0.30
CA CYS A 508 -9.15 20.70 -1.47
C CYS A 508 -7.62 20.78 -1.32
N MET A 509 -6.90 19.79 -1.86
CA MET A 509 -5.45 19.88 -2.09
C MET A 509 -5.13 19.62 -3.56
N LEU A 510 -4.41 20.56 -4.19
CA LEU A 510 -4.02 20.48 -5.59
C LEU A 510 -2.51 20.28 -5.71
N HIS A 511 -2.12 19.24 -6.46
CA HIS A 511 -0.75 19.02 -6.91
C HIS A 511 -0.72 18.93 -8.44
N GLY A 512 -0.10 19.89 -9.12
CA GLY A 512 -0.04 19.94 -10.58
C GLY A 512 1.39 20.15 -11.09
N HIS A 513 1.76 19.43 -12.15
CA HIS A 513 2.99 19.63 -12.89
C HIS A 513 2.67 19.95 -14.36
N PHE A 514 3.21 21.07 -14.84
CA PHE A 514 2.98 21.63 -16.16
C PHE A 514 4.29 21.64 -16.93
N THR A 515 4.31 21.10 -18.14
CA THR A 515 5.52 21.06 -18.98
C THR A 515 5.30 21.73 -20.33
N ASP A 516 6.26 22.55 -20.76
CA ASP A 516 6.30 23.12 -22.11
C ASP A 516 7.26 22.29 -22.98
N HIS A 517 6.69 21.62 -23.99
CA HIS A 517 7.44 20.74 -24.90
C HIS A 517 8.04 21.49 -26.10
N THR A 518 7.91 22.82 -26.17
CA THR A 518 8.44 23.62 -27.27
C THR A 518 9.98 23.65 -27.25
N PRO A 519 10.66 23.22 -28.33
CA PRO A 519 12.13 23.25 -28.39
C PRO A 519 12.68 24.67 -28.20
N GLY A 520 13.49 24.87 -27.15
CA GLY A 520 14.06 26.18 -26.83
C GLY A 520 13.17 27.07 -25.94
N ALA A 521 12.09 26.53 -25.38
CA ALA A 521 11.29 27.22 -24.36
C ALA A 521 12.18 27.75 -23.23
N LYS A 522 11.93 29.00 -22.83
CA LYS A 522 12.66 29.66 -21.74
C LYS A 522 12.31 29.08 -20.37
N VAL A 523 11.09 28.58 -20.21
CA VAL A 523 10.56 27.94 -19.01
C VAL A 523 10.14 26.54 -19.40
N LYS A 524 10.64 25.52 -18.71
CA LYS A 524 10.39 24.11 -19.08
C LYS A 524 9.32 23.46 -18.23
N SER A 525 9.24 23.83 -16.96
CA SER A 525 8.31 23.21 -16.01
C SER A 525 7.79 24.21 -14.98
N VAL A 526 6.51 24.09 -14.65
CA VAL A 526 5.86 24.76 -13.53
C VAL A 526 5.26 23.69 -12.61
N TYR A 527 5.39 23.88 -11.29
CA TYR A 527 4.73 23.03 -10.29
C TYR A 527 3.78 23.87 -9.44
N LEU A 528 2.60 23.35 -9.15
CA LEU A 528 1.63 23.91 -8.22
C LEU A 528 1.41 22.94 -7.07
N SER A 529 1.40 23.45 -5.84
CA SER A 529 1.08 22.68 -4.64
C SER A 529 0.37 23.59 -3.64
N GLY A 530 -0.77 23.18 -3.09
CA GLY A 530 -1.48 24.00 -2.10
C GLY A 530 -2.92 23.56 -1.86
N SER A 531 -3.65 24.37 -1.11
CA SER A 531 -5.03 24.09 -0.72
C SER A 531 -6.00 25.20 -1.14
N CYS A 532 -7.28 24.86 -1.23
CA CYS A 532 -8.35 25.86 -1.31
C CYS A 532 -8.41 26.68 0.00
N ALA A 533 -8.77 27.95 -0.10
CA ALA A 533 -9.10 28.79 1.05
C ALA A 533 -10.47 28.40 1.63
N ASP A 534 -10.69 28.65 2.92
CA ASP A 534 -11.88 28.26 3.72
C ASP A 534 -13.25 28.64 3.12
N ASN A 535 -13.29 29.48 2.08
CA ASN A 535 -14.52 29.91 1.40
C ASN A 535 -14.65 29.38 -0.04
N GLY A 536 -13.76 28.49 -0.47
CA GLY A 536 -13.73 27.89 -1.81
C GLY A 536 -13.38 28.87 -2.95
N ALA A 537 -13.13 30.16 -2.67
CA ALA A 537 -12.98 31.20 -3.70
C ALA A 537 -11.51 31.51 -4.06
N GLY A 538 -10.56 30.94 -3.32
CA GLY A 538 -9.14 31.19 -3.52
C GLY A 538 -8.30 29.94 -3.32
N PHE A 539 -7.12 29.93 -3.90
CA PHE A 539 -6.08 28.94 -3.74
C PHE A 539 -4.93 29.55 -2.93
N VAL A 540 -4.41 28.81 -1.96
CA VAL A 540 -3.27 29.20 -1.13
C VAL A 540 -2.23 28.09 -1.19
N GLY A 541 -1.07 28.39 -1.78
CA GLY A 541 -0.03 27.40 -1.98
C GLY A 541 1.29 27.99 -2.43
N GLU A 542 2.05 27.17 -3.14
CA GLU A 542 3.30 27.54 -3.80
C GLU A 542 3.23 27.19 -5.29
N ILE A 543 3.77 28.10 -6.11
CA ILE A 543 4.08 27.88 -7.52
C ILE A 543 5.60 27.86 -7.69
N THR A 544 6.14 26.79 -8.27
CA THR A 544 7.57 26.65 -8.54
C THR A 544 7.82 26.71 -10.04
N VAL A 545 8.56 27.72 -10.48
CA VAL A 545 8.94 27.90 -11.89
C VAL A 545 10.43 27.64 -12.02
N ASP A 546 10.82 26.62 -12.79
CA ASP A 546 12.21 26.17 -12.98
C ASP A 546 13.03 26.09 -11.68
N GLY A 547 12.42 25.52 -10.62
CA GLY A 547 13.06 25.30 -9.32
C GLY A 547 13.05 26.48 -8.36
N LYS A 548 12.39 27.60 -8.70
CA LYS A 548 12.19 28.73 -7.78
C LYS A 548 10.72 28.87 -7.38
N SER A 549 10.48 28.83 -6.07
CA SER A 549 9.14 28.82 -5.48
C SER A 549 8.66 30.22 -5.09
N TYR A 550 7.37 30.46 -5.31
CA TYR A 550 6.66 31.70 -5.01
C TYR A 550 5.34 31.36 -4.31
N PRO A 551 4.88 32.15 -3.33
CA PRO A 551 3.54 31.99 -2.78
C PRO A 551 2.49 32.17 -3.88
N ALA A 552 1.44 31.36 -3.89
CA ALA A 552 0.42 31.34 -4.94
C ALA A 552 -0.98 31.68 -4.40
N PRO A 553 -1.27 32.96 -4.06
CA PRO A 553 -2.63 33.39 -3.74
C PRO A 553 -3.39 33.67 -5.05
N PHE A 554 -4.00 32.64 -5.62
CA PHE A 554 -4.75 32.76 -6.87
C PHE A 554 -6.24 32.68 -6.63
N ASN A 555 -7.02 33.34 -7.49
CA ASN A 555 -8.47 33.14 -7.46
C ASN A 555 -8.79 31.85 -8.21
N VAL A 556 -9.76 31.12 -7.65
CA VAL A 556 -10.30 29.90 -8.25
C VAL A 556 -11.65 30.24 -8.86
N HIS A 557 -11.85 29.88 -10.11
CA HIS A 557 -13.14 29.97 -10.78
C HIS A 557 -13.50 28.64 -11.43
N ASP A 558 -14.66 28.12 -11.09
CA ASP A 558 -15.13 26.84 -11.61
C ASP A 558 -15.99 27.04 -12.86
N VAL A 559 -15.82 26.16 -13.85
CA VAL A 559 -16.85 25.94 -14.87
C VAL A 559 -17.61 24.69 -14.45
N VAL A 560 -18.91 24.85 -14.19
CA VAL A 560 -19.81 23.78 -13.73
C VAL A 560 -20.81 23.45 -14.84
N THR A 561 -20.87 22.19 -15.28
CA THR A 561 -22.01 21.65 -16.03
C THR A 561 -22.73 20.61 -15.17
N GLY A 562 -23.94 20.93 -14.68
CA GLY A 562 -24.67 20.05 -13.77
C GLY A 562 -24.09 20.06 -12.35
N THR A 563 -23.73 18.89 -11.81
CA THR A 563 -23.17 18.73 -10.45
C THR A 563 -21.66 18.46 -10.42
N HIS A 564 -20.99 18.43 -11.58
CA HIS A 564 -19.55 18.16 -11.68
C HIS A 564 -18.76 19.43 -11.97
N LEU A 565 -17.54 19.49 -11.42
CA LEU A 565 -16.54 20.50 -11.73
C LEU A 565 -15.85 20.06 -13.02
N THR A 566 -16.11 20.76 -14.12
CA THR A 566 -15.60 20.39 -15.45
C THR A 566 -14.28 21.08 -15.78
N ASP A 567 -14.06 22.27 -15.23
CA ASP A 567 -12.79 22.98 -15.31
C ASP A 567 -12.52 23.70 -14.00
N LEU A 568 -11.27 23.64 -13.56
CA LEU A 568 -10.71 24.48 -12.51
C LEU A 568 -9.89 25.60 -13.17
N VAL A 569 -10.32 26.85 -13.05
CA VAL A 569 -9.57 28.01 -13.57
C VAL A 569 -8.82 28.69 -12.42
N LEU A 570 -7.49 28.72 -12.54
CA LEU A 570 -6.59 29.41 -11.61
C LEU A 570 -6.03 30.64 -12.30
N PHE A 571 -6.19 31.82 -11.69
CA PHE A 571 -5.56 33.04 -12.22
C PHE A 571 -5.08 33.99 -11.13
N GLY A 572 -3.95 34.64 -11.40
CA GLY A 572 -3.46 35.73 -10.58
C GLY A 572 -2.00 36.10 -10.86
N ARG A 573 -1.51 37.07 -10.09
CA ARG A 573 -0.11 37.51 -10.18
C ARG A 573 0.74 36.80 -9.15
N MET A 574 1.92 36.35 -9.57
CA MET A 574 2.90 35.80 -8.65
C MET A 574 3.49 36.91 -7.76
N PRO A 575 3.28 36.87 -6.43
CA PRO A 575 3.79 37.85 -5.48
C PRO A 575 5.30 38.04 -5.62
N GLY A 576 5.73 39.31 -5.63
CA GLY A 576 7.15 39.66 -5.78
C GLY A 576 7.68 39.53 -7.21
N THR A 577 6.82 39.30 -8.21
CA THR A 577 7.19 39.29 -9.64
C THR A 577 6.20 40.11 -10.48
N ASN A 578 6.59 40.42 -11.72
CA ASN A 578 5.70 41.00 -12.73
C ASN A 578 5.04 39.93 -13.62
N GLN A 579 5.06 38.66 -13.19
CA GLN A 579 4.55 37.54 -13.97
C GLN A 579 3.09 37.24 -13.61
N GLN A 580 2.28 36.97 -14.63
CA GLN A 580 0.89 36.56 -14.50
C GLN A 580 0.77 35.09 -14.88
N PHE A 581 0.11 34.31 -14.03
CA PHE A 581 -0.17 32.90 -14.27
C PHE A 581 -1.67 32.73 -14.46
N ASP A 582 -2.04 32.12 -15.59
CA ASP A 582 -3.42 31.80 -15.94
C ASP A 582 -3.46 30.33 -16.37
N ALA A 583 -4.19 29.48 -15.66
CA ALA A 583 -4.35 28.08 -15.98
C ALA A 583 -5.83 27.69 -16.00
N ARG A 584 -6.24 26.98 -17.05
CA ARG A 584 -7.52 26.29 -17.13
C ARG A 584 -7.23 24.79 -17.08
N ILE A 585 -7.59 24.19 -15.98
CA ILE A 585 -7.36 22.78 -15.71
C ILE A 585 -8.65 22.03 -15.96
N ALA A 586 -8.76 21.37 -17.12
CA ALA A 586 -9.82 20.41 -17.35
C ALA A 586 -9.66 19.28 -16.31
N LEU A 587 -10.68 19.08 -15.48
CA LEU A 587 -10.68 17.96 -14.56
C LEU A 587 -11.20 16.76 -15.32
N ALA A 588 -10.36 15.74 -15.50
CA ALA A 588 -10.90 14.42 -15.68
C ALA A 588 -11.47 14.03 -14.32
N VAL A 589 -12.78 13.92 -14.21
CA VAL A 589 -13.29 12.96 -13.24
C VAL A 589 -12.72 11.64 -13.73
N PRO A 590 -11.81 10.97 -13.00
CA PRO A 590 -11.23 9.73 -13.47
C PRO A 590 -12.36 8.87 -14.03
N HIS A 591 -12.20 8.52 -15.31
CA HIS A 591 -12.82 7.33 -15.84
C HIS A 591 -12.20 6.19 -15.05
N TYR A 592 -12.76 5.99 -13.87
CA TYR A 592 -12.44 4.90 -13.00
C TYR A 592 -12.98 3.62 -13.64
#